data_AF-A0A838EYH6-F1
#
_entry.id   AF-A0A838EYH6-F1
#
_cell.length_a   1.000
_cell.length_b   1.000
_cell.length_c   1.000
_cell.angle_alpha   90.00
_cell.angle_beta   90.00
_cell.angle_gamma   90.00
#
_symmetry.space_group_name_H-M   'P 1'
#
loop_
_entity.id
_entity.type
_entity.pdbx_description
1 polymer ?
#
loop_
_entity_poly.entity_id
_entity_poly.type
_entity_poly.pdbx_seq_one_letter_code
_entity_poly.pdbx_strand_id
1 'polypeptide(L)'
;MKIFAFILVLISCHSIACDGGMTMNRIISIPENSLSANDMTEKEFKDSIKSFEHFFAPSIDRDHNAELILFGSWSSNTVNAYAEQSDKKIMVTIYGGLARHKAITKDGFTAVLCHELGHHFGGYPKKSTNKWSSAEGQADYYASMKCLRRLWEKENNQLALGDQVIPAALKNECAQTYSDEKNQILCQRMGLAGRSVSLMIQDLDHDSIEPKFETPDPLVVRAMNYLHPYAQCRLDTFFQGAICPVAESVEFEDDDQTKGACHVKLGDTRGLRPKCWFVSSH
;
A
#
# COMPACT_ATOMS: atom_id res chain seq x y z
N MET A 1 36.10 -17.16 44.89
CA MET A 1 35.79 -16.59 43.56
C MET A 1 34.30 -16.67 43.32
N LYS A 2 33.58 -15.55 43.37
CA LYS A 2 32.16 -15.50 42.97
C LYS A 2 32.12 -15.07 41.51
N ILE A 3 31.66 -15.96 40.64
CA ILE A 3 31.45 -15.70 39.21
C ILE A 3 30.24 -14.78 39.11
N PHE A 4 30.45 -13.54 38.67
CA PHE A 4 29.36 -12.65 38.27
C PHE A 4 28.89 -13.10 36.88
N ALA A 5 27.73 -13.73 36.83
CA ALA A 5 27.02 -13.98 35.59
C ALA A 5 26.49 -12.62 35.07
N PHE A 6 27.10 -12.12 34.00
CA PHE A 6 26.54 -10.99 33.24
C PHE A 6 25.29 -11.49 32.52
N ILE A 7 24.11 -11.09 33.02
CA ILE A 7 22.85 -11.28 32.30
C ILE A 7 22.87 -10.28 31.15
N LEU A 8 23.16 -10.75 29.95
CA LEU A 8 23.02 -9.99 28.72
C LEU A 8 21.53 -9.87 28.42
N VAL A 9 20.92 -8.74 28.80
CA VAL A 9 19.54 -8.43 28.40
C VAL A 9 19.57 -8.13 26.89
N LEU A 10 19.11 -9.08 26.08
CA LEU A 10 18.86 -8.87 24.66
C LEU A 10 17.68 -7.90 24.52
N ILE A 11 17.97 -6.62 24.34
CA ILE A 11 16.97 -5.59 24.03
C ILE A 11 16.59 -5.77 22.57
N SER A 12 15.39 -6.30 22.30
CA SER A 12 14.83 -6.35 20.95
C SER A 12 14.46 -4.93 20.50
N CYS A 13 15.11 -4.47 19.43
CA CYS A 13 14.90 -3.14 18.87
C CYS A 13 13.63 -3.16 18.00
N HIS A 14 12.50 -2.72 18.57
CA HIS A 14 11.26 -2.53 17.81
C HIS A 14 11.33 -1.16 17.12
N SER A 15 11.05 -1.13 15.81
CA SER A 15 11.01 0.12 15.04
C SER A 15 9.75 0.20 14.18
N ILE A 16 9.06 1.33 14.27
CA ILE A 16 7.83 1.62 13.52
C ILE A 16 8.19 2.34 12.21
N ALA A 17 7.49 2.05 11.12
CA ALA A 17 7.69 2.65 9.80
C ALA A 17 7.38 4.17 9.76
N CYS A 18 6.49 4.67 10.62
CA CYS A 18 6.10 6.08 10.68
C CYS A 18 5.65 6.47 12.09
N ASP A 19 5.87 7.73 12.49
CA ASP A 19 5.48 8.30 13.79
C ASP A 19 3.95 8.61 13.89
N GLY A 20 3.13 7.88 13.12
CA GLY A 20 1.68 8.15 12.98
C GLY A 20 0.84 7.18 12.12
N GLY A 21 1.44 6.18 11.46
CA GLY A 21 0.74 5.24 10.55
C GLY A 21 0.30 5.86 9.22
N MET A 22 -0.64 5.23 8.51
CA MET A 22 -1.20 5.68 7.21
C MET A 22 -1.76 7.11 7.19
N THR A 23 -2.04 7.71 8.36
CA THR A 23 -2.69 9.02 8.48
C THR A 23 -1.84 9.97 9.32
N MET A 24 -1.49 11.15 8.81
CA MET A 24 -0.63 12.09 9.52
C MET A 24 -1.36 12.95 10.55
N ASN A 25 -2.68 13.14 10.47
CA ASN A 25 -3.39 14.05 11.36
C ASN A 25 -4.86 13.66 11.57
N ARG A 26 -5.24 13.56 12.85
CA ARG A 26 -6.60 13.40 13.41
C ARG A 26 -7.14 11.98 13.42
N ILE A 27 -7.39 11.49 14.64
CA ILE A 27 -8.08 10.23 14.90
C ILE A 27 -9.55 10.43 14.52
N ILE A 28 -9.89 10.14 13.26
CA ILE A 28 -11.28 9.78 12.96
C ILE A 28 -11.53 8.45 13.66
N SER A 29 -12.57 8.44 14.48
CA SER A 29 -13.03 7.27 15.23
C SER A 29 -14.29 6.78 14.54
N ILE A 30 -14.29 5.55 14.04
CA ILE A 30 -15.45 4.91 13.41
C ILE A 30 -15.85 3.69 14.26
N PRO A 31 -16.80 3.89 15.20
CA PRO A 31 -17.38 2.81 15.99
C PRO A 31 -18.11 1.77 15.16
N GLU A 32 -18.26 0.56 15.72
CA GLU A 32 -19.01 -0.54 15.08
C GLU A 32 -20.48 -0.18 14.77
N ASN A 33 -21.08 0.71 15.56
CA ASN A 33 -22.47 1.17 15.38
C ASN A 33 -22.58 2.50 14.62
N SER A 34 -21.52 2.94 13.93
CA SER A 34 -21.56 4.20 13.17
C SER A 34 -22.53 4.09 11.98
N LEU A 35 -23.45 5.05 11.86
CA LEU A 35 -24.35 5.16 10.71
C LEU A 35 -23.61 5.53 9.41
N SER A 36 -22.38 6.04 9.52
CA SER A 36 -21.52 6.37 8.38
C SER A 36 -20.55 5.24 8.05
N ALA A 37 -20.64 4.08 8.69
CA ALA A 37 -19.80 2.94 8.34
C ALA A 37 -20.18 2.37 6.97
N ASN A 38 -19.22 1.79 6.28
CA ASN A 38 -19.49 0.93 5.12
C ASN A 38 -20.13 -0.40 5.56
N ASP A 39 -20.28 -1.33 4.62
CA ASP A 39 -20.87 -2.66 4.83
C ASP A 39 -19.85 -3.74 5.23
N MET A 40 -18.60 -3.39 5.52
CA MET A 40 -17.56 -4.33 5.97
C MET A 40 -17.99 -5.02 7.26
N THR A 41 -18.05 -6.35 7.26
CA THR A 41 -18.33 -7.14 8.45
C THR A 41 -17.05 -7.56 9.17
N GLU A 42 -17.15 -7.88 10.46
CA GLU A 42 -16.02 -8.45 11.23
C GLU A 42 -15.48 -9.73 10.57
N LYS A 43 -16.38 -10.55 10.00
CA LYS A 43 -15.99 -11.78 9.30
C LYS A 43 -15.13 -11.45 8.08
N GLU A 44 -15.54 -10.49 7.25
CA GLU A 44 -14.79 -10.08 6.06
C GLU A 44 -13.46 -9.44 6.42
N PHE A 45 -13.40 -8.63 7.47
CA PHE A 45 -12.16 -8.07 8.00
C PHE A 45 -11.17 -9.18 8.39
N LYS A 46 -11.61 -10.15 9.21
CA LYS A 46 -10.77 -11.26 9.66
C LYS A 46 -10.36 -12.18 8.51
N ASP A 47 -11.29 -12.50 7.61
CA ASP A 47 -11.03 -13.36 6.45
C ASP A 47 -10.04 -12.70 5.47
N SER A 48 -10.10 -11.38 5.30
CA SER A 48 -9.17 -10.64 4.44
C SER A 48 -7.74 -10.71 5.00
N ILE A 49 -7.57 -10.48 6.31
CA ILE A 49 -6.27 -10.57 6.98
C ILE A 49 -5.72 -12.01 6.89
N LYS A 50 -6.56 -13.01 7.18
CA LYS A 50 -6.15 -14.41 7.12
C LYS A 50 -5.76 -14.86 5.71
N SER A 51 -6.52 -14.44 4.70
CA SER A 51 -6.21 -14.74 3.30
C SER A 51 -4.89 -14.10 2.87
N PHE A 52 -4.66 -12.85 3.30
CA PHE A 52 -3.42 -12.13 3.03
C PHE A 52 -2.20 -12.83 3.68
N GLU A 53 -2.30 -13.16 4.97
CA GLU A 53 -1.27 -13.90 5.71
C GLU A 53 -0.96 -15.24 5.04
N HIS A 54 -2.00 -16.02 4.73
CA HIS A 54 -1.86 -17.33 4.10
C HIS A 54 -1.11 -17.26 2.77
N PHE A 55 -1.33 -16.19 2.00
CA PHE A 55 -0.69 -15.99 0.71
C PHE A 55 0.78 -15.56 0.86
N PHE A 56 1.08 -14.57 1.69
CA PHE A 56 2.40 -13.95 1.74
C PHE A 56 3.38 -14.61 2.71
N ALA A 57 2.91 -15.10 3.87
CA ALA A 57 3.78 -15.63 4.93
C ALA A 57 4.73 -16.73 4.43
N PRO A 58 4.32 -17.73 3.62
CA PRO A 58 5.23 -18.77 3.15
C PRO A 58 6.37 -18.24 2.28
N SER A 59 6.09 -17.25 1.42
CA SER A 59 7.13 -16.65 0.58
C SER A 59 8.07 -15.76 1.38
N ILE A 60 7.55 -15.02 2.37
CA ILE A 60 8.37 -14.15 3.22
C ILE A 60 9.34 -14.97 4.08
N ASP A 61 8.87 -16.06 4.68
CA ASP A 61 9.74 -16.97 5.43
C ASP A 61 10.84 -17.57 4.54
N ARG A 62 10.45 -18.10 3.38
CA ARG A 62 11.38 -18.75 2.45
C ARG A 62 12.42 -17.79 1.87
N ASP A 63 11.99 -16.63 1.39
CA ASP A 63 12.82 -15.74 0.58
C ASP A 63 13.58 -14.71 1.42
N HIS A 64 13.05 -14.37 2.61
CA HIS A 64 13.61 -13.34 3.47
C HIS A 64 13.99 -13.82 4.88
N ASN A 65 13.74 -15.09 5.23
CA ASN A 65 14.02 -15.65 6.57
C ASN A 65 13.36 -14.80 7.68
N ALA A 66 12.11 -14.40 7.42
CA ALA A 66 11.32 -13.52 8.28
C ALA A 66 9.90 -14.06 8.50
N GLU A 67 9.35 -13.81 9.68
CA GLU A 67 7.99 -14.13 10.09
C GLU A 67 7.06 -12.94 9.80
N LEU A 68 6.03 -13.14 8.98
CA LEU A 68 4.95 -12.16 8.81
C LEU A 68 3.95 -12.30 9.96
N ILE A 69 3.67 -11.21 10.67
CA ILE A 69 2.70 -11.16 11.76
C ILE A 69 1.67 -10.08 11.45
N LEU A 70 0.40 -10.46 11.35
CA LEU A 70 -0.69 -9.52 11.12
C LEU A 70 -1.55 -9.35 12.37
N PHE A 71 -1.69 -8.11 12.85
CA PHE A 71 -2.55 -7.76 13.97
C PHE A 71 -3.79 -7.02 13.48
N GLY A 72 -4.94 -7.71 13.51
CA GLY A 72 -6.24 -7.11 13.23
C GLY A 72 -7.02 -6.81 14.50
N SER A 73 -7.38 -5.55 14.75
CA SER A 73 -8.22 -5.16 15.89
C SER A 73 -9.55 -4.59 15.43
N TRP A 74 -10.54 -5.47 15.23
CA TRP A 74 -11.88 -5.11 14.76
C TRP A 74 -12.58 -4.10 15.67
N SER A 75 -12.55 -4.32 16.99
CA SER A 75 -13.23 -3.44 17.95
C SER A 75 -12.56 -2.09 18.17
N SER A 76 -11.35 -1.88 17.62
CA SER A 76 -10.73 -0.56 17.62
C SER A 76 -11.48 0.37 16.69
N ASN A 77 -11.83 1.55 17.20
CA ASN A 77 -12.47 2.60 16.41
C ASN A 77 -11.47 3.41 15.58
N THR A 78 -10.17 3.20 15.77
CA THR A 78 -9.10 3.97 15.11
C THR A 78 -9.12 3.76 13.60
N VAL A 79 -9.09 4.87 12.84
CA VAL A 79 -8.83 4.84 11.40
C VAL A 79 -7.32 4.92 11.17
N ASN A 80 -6.63 3.79 11.26
CA ASN A 80 -5.19 3.73 10.98
C ASN A 80 -4.74 2.29 10.63
N ALA A 81 -3.55 2.21 10.04
CA ALA A 81 -2.74 1.02 9.90
C ALA A 81 -1.26 1.44 9.96
N TYR A 82 -0.39 0.51 10.35
CA TYR A 82 1.05 0.78 10.36
C TYR A 82 1.88 -0.51 10.29
N ALA A 83 3.08 -0.35 9.74
CA ALA A 83 4.12 -1.36 9.66
C ALA A 83 5.18 -1.19 10.77
N GLU A 84 5.64 -2.31 11.30
CA GLU A 84 6.73 -2.39 12.28
C GLU A 84 7.66 -3.55 11.92
N GLN A 85 8.93 -3.42 12.28
CA GLN A 85 9.85 -4.55 12.23
C GLN A 85 10.61 -4.72 13.55
N SER A 86 10.93 -5.97 13.84
CA SER A 86 11.71 -6.37 15.02
C SER A 86 12.44 -7.67 14.72
N ASP A 87 13.77 -7.62 14.67
CA ASP A 87 14.62 -8.76 14.30
C ASP A 87 14.19 -9.43 12.98
N LYS A 88 13.67 -10.65 13.05
CA LYS A 88 13.15 -11.42 11.90
C LYS A 88 11.62 -11.31 11.76
N LYS A 89 11.00 -10.32 12.36
CA LYS A 89 9.54 -10.14 12.34
C LYS A 89 9.18 -8.93 11.52
N ILE A 90 8.27 -9.15 10.59
CA ILE A 90 7.62 -8.15 9.76
C ILE A 90 6.18 -8.07 10.24
N MET A 91 5.80 -6.94 10.83
CA MET A 91 4.55 -6.79 11.55
C MET A 91 3.70 -5.74 10.86
N VAL A 92 2.42 -6.04 10.63
CA VAL A 92 1.44 -5.09 10.13
C VAL A 92 0.26 -5.06 11.09
N THR A 93 -0.09 -3.87 11.56
CA THR A 93 -1.27 -3.65 12.40
C THR A 93 -2.32 -2.88 11.62
N ILE A 94 -3.57 -3.35 11.66
CA ILE A 94 -4.71 -2.70 11.01
C ILE A 94 -5.94 -2.66 11.93
N TYR A 95 -6.61 -1.52 11.98
CA TYR A 95 -7.72 -1.26 12.89
C TYR A 95 -9.08 -1.32 12.20
N GLY A 96 -10.11 -1.73 12.95
CA GLY A 96 -11.47 -1.85 12.44
C GLY A 96 -12.10 -0.52 12.05
N GLY A 97 -11.71 0.60 12.68
CA GLY A 97 -12.18 1.93 12.28
C GLY A 97 -11.82 2.25 10.83
N LEU A 98 -10.61 1.89 10.40
CA LEU A 98 -10.18 2.01 9.00
C LEU A 98 -11.03 1.11 8.10
N ALA A 99 -11.20 -0.16 8.50
CA ALA A 99 -11.98 -1.11 7.72
C ALA A 99 -13.45 -0.69 7.54
N ARG A 100 -14.02 0.03 8.50
CA ARG A 100 -15.40 0.55 8.48
C ARG A 100 -15.54 1.92 7.80
N HIS A 101 -14.45 2.55 7.38
CA HIS A 101 -14.52 3.87 6.80
C HIS A 101 -15.37 3.89 5.51
N LYS A 102 -16.28 4.86 5.36
CA LYS A 102 -17.26 4.93 4.26
C LYS A 102 -16.65 4.81 2.85
N ALA A 103 -15.41 5.27 2.69
CA ALA A 103 -14.67 5.23 1.43
C ALA A 103 -13.89 3.93 1.20
N ILE A 104 -13.65 3.14 2.25
CA ILE A 104 -12.92 1.88 2.17
C ILE A 104 -13.85 0.78 1.67
N THR A 105 -13.38 0.08 0.65
CA THR A 105 -13.98 -1.16 0.12
C THR A 105 -13.15 -2.35 0.59
N LYS A 106 -13.60 -3.59 0.31
CA LYS A 106 -12.77 -4.80 0.56
C LYS A 106 -11.43 -4.73 -0.17
N ASP A 107 -11.46 -4.35 -1.44
CA ASP A 107 -10.24 -4.19 -2.24
C ASP A 107 -9.37 -3.03 -1.72
N GLY A 108 -9.98 -1.92 -1.30
CA GLY A 108 -9.28 -0.82 -0.64
C GLY A 108 -8.61 -1.24 0.67
N PHE A 109 -9.28 -2.05 1.50
CA PHE A 109 -8.72 -2.63 2.72
C PHE A 109 -7.50 -3.51 2.43
N THR A 110 -7.58 -4.37 1.41
CA THR A 110 -6.44 -5.16 0.94
C THR A 110 -5.31 -4.28 0.39
N ALA A 111 -5.63 -3.18 -0.30
CA ALA A 111 -4.63 -2.21 -0.75
C ALA A 111 -3.88 -1.56 0.43
N VAL A 112 -4.55 -1.31 1.56
CA VAL A 112 -3.88 -0.86 2.80
C VAL A 112 -2.91 -1.92 3.33
N LEU A 113 -3.32 -3.19 3.43
CA LEU A 113 -2.40 -4.26 3.84
C LEU A 113 -1.17 -4.35 2.91
N CYS A 114 -1.39 -4.19 1.61
CA CYS A 114 -0.32 -4.15 0.62
C CYS A 114 0.58 -2.91 0.75
N HIS A 115 0.03 -1.76 1.12
CA HIS A 115 0.78 -0.55 1.42
C HIS A 115 1.70 -0.79 2.62
N GLU A 116 1.19 -1.33 3.72
CA GLU A 116 2.00 -1.64 4.90
C GLU A 116 3.10 -2.66 4.59
N LEU A 117 2.78 -3.68 3.78
CA LEU A 117 3.79 -4.61 3.27
C LEU A 117 4.84 -3.91 2.39
N GLY A 118 4.43 -2.88 1.64
CA GLY A 118 5.30 -2.03 0.82
C GLY A 118 6.30 -1.19 1.63
N HIS A 119 6.03 -0.88 2.89
CA HIS A 119 7.07 -0.31 3.75
C HIS A 119 8.26 -1.25 3.92
N HIS A 120 8.04 -2.56 3.98
CA HIS A 120 9.12 -3.54 4.10
C HIS A 120 9.80 -3.82 2.75
N PHE A 121 8.99 -4.05 1.70
CA PHE A 121 9.48 -4.62 0.43
C PHE A 121 9.42 -3.68 -0.77
N GLY A 122 8.95 -2.45 -0.58
CA GLY A 122 8.85 -1.45 -1.65
C GLY A 122 10.19 -0.92 -2.16
N GLY A 123 11.30 -1.24 -1.50
CA GLY A 123 12.64 -0.78 -1.91
C GLY A 123 12.79 0.75 -1.88
N TYR A 124 13.65 1.27 -2.76
CA TYR A 124 13.96 2.69 -2.86
C TYR A 124 12.82 3.51 -3.49
N PRO A 125 12.52 4.74 -3.01
CA PRO A 125 13.21 5.47 -1.94
C PRO A 125 12.80 5.04 -0.53
N LYS A 126 13.78 4.99 0.38
CA LYS A 126 13.59 4.73 1.81
C LYS A 126 13.46 6.02 2.60
N LYS A 127 12.66 6.00 3.67
CA LYS A 127 12.51 7.11 4.63
C LYS A 127 13.84 7.44 5.29
N SER A 128 14.08 8.73 5.49
CA SER A 128 15.33 9.21 6.11
C SER A 128 15.42 8.90 7.61
N THR A 129 14.27 8.81 8.29
CA THR A 129 14.16 8.57 9.74
C THR A 129 14.44 7.11 10.11
N ASN A 130 14.03 6.16 9.26
CA ASN A 130 14.22 4.73 9.43
C ASN A 130 14.55 4.10 8.07
N LYS A 131 15.86 3.99 7.75
CA LYS A 131 16.37 3.56 6.44
C LYS A 131 15.88 2.20 5.90
N TRP A 132 15.16 1.43 6.71
CA TRP A 132 14.52 0.17 6.29
C TRP A 132 13.20 0.39 5.55
N SER A 133 12.43 1.42 5.92
CA SER A 133 11.06 1.62 5.47
C SER A 133 11.02 2.38 4.16
N SER A 134 10.29 1.88 3.17
CA SER A 134 10.01 2.62 1.93
C SER A 134 9.19 3.87 2.23
N ALA A 135 9.42 4.95 1.47
CA ALA A 135 8.61 6.16 1.49
C ALA A 135 7.13 5.84 1.26
N GLU A 136 6.22 6.67 1.75
CA GLU A 136 4.77 6.47 1.62
C GLU A 136 4.31 6.28 0.17
N GLY A 137 4.78 7.14 -0.74
CA GLY A 137 4.49 6.97 -2.18
C GLY A 137 5.11 5.69 -2.75
N GLN A 138 6.28 5.27 -2.28
CA GLN A 138 6.88 4.00 -2.74
C GLN A 138 6.08 2.79 -2.23
N ALA A 139 5.52 2.86 -1.03
CA ALA A 139 4.65 1.83 -0.48
C ALA A 139 3.34 1.69 -1.29
N ASP A 140 2.69 2.79 -1.69
CA ASP A 140 1.53 2.76 -2.60
C ASP A 140 1.87 2.17 -3.97
N TYR A 141 3.02 2.58 -4.50
CA TYR A 141 3.50 2.12 -5.80
C TYR A 141 3.75 0.61 -5.77
N TYR A 142 4.42 0.11 -4.72
CA TYR A 142 4.58 -1.32 -4.47
C TYR A 142 3.25 -2.04 -4.32
N ALA A 143 2.30 -1.44 -3.58
CA ALA A 143 1.03 -2.07 -3.26
C ALA A 143 0.27 -2.44 -4.54
N SER A 144 0.11 -1.50 -5.47
CA SER A 144 -0.54 -1.73 -6.77
C SER A 144 0.33 -2.50 -7.76
N MET A 145 1.64 -2.25 -7.80
CA MET A 145 2.50 -2.84 -8.82
C MET A 145 2.85 -4.30 -8.55
N LYS A 146 3.01 -4.69 -7.28
CA LYS A 146 3.52 -6.01 -6.88
C LYS A 146 2.53 -6.77 -6.04
N CYS A 147 2.14 -6.20 -4.91
CA CYS A 147 1.39 -6.93 -3.89
C CYS A 147 -0.01 -7.33 -4.37
N LEU A 148 -0.82 -6.37 -4.81
CA LEU A 148 -2.17 -6.63 -5.33
C LEU A 148 -2.13 -7.49 -6.59
N ARG A 149 -1.17 -7.23 -7.48
CA ARG A 149 -0.96 -8.02 -8.69
C ARG A 149 -0.72 -9.49 -8.37
N ARG A 150 0.19 -9.81 -7.43
CA ARG A 150 0.46 -11.19 -6.97
C ARG A 150 -0.76 -11.82 -6.32
N LEU A 151 -1.41 -11.09 -5.42
CA LEU A 151 -2.52 -11.62 -4.64
C LEU A 151 -3.72 -11.98 -5.52
N TRP A 152 -4.03 -11.14 -6.50
CA TRP A 152 -5.23 -11.26 -7.32
C TRP A 152 -4.99 -11.88 -8.71
N GLU A 153 -3.76 -12.23 -9.06
CA GLU A 153 -3.42 -12.78 -10.38
C GLU A 153 -4.23 -14.03 -10.73
N LYS A 154 -4.61 -14.82 -9.72
CA LYS A 154 -5.33 -16.10 -9.87
C LYS A 154 -6.81 -16.00 -9.51
N GLU A 155 -7.29 -14.82 -9.12
CA GLU A 155 -8.68 -14.59 -8.79
C GLU A 155 -9.52 -14.33 -10.04
N ASN A 156 -10.85 -14.49 -9.91
CA ASN A 156 -11.78 -14.01 -10.91
C ASN A 156 -12.01 -12.51 -10.73
N ASN A 157 -11.10 -11.71 -11.29
CA ASN A 157 -11.13 -10.25 -11.15
C ASN A 157 -12.38 -9.60 -11.78
N GLN A 158 -12.96 -10.21 -12.83
CA GLN A 158 -14.20 -9.72 -13.42
C GLN A 158 -15.37 -9.85 -12.44
N LEU A 159 -15.45 -10.99 -11.73
CA LEU A 159 -16.44 -11.20 -10.70
C LEU A 159 -16.22 -10.26 -9.50
N ALA A 160 -14.97 -10.03 -9.11
CA ALA A 160 -14.63 -9.14 -8.01
C ALA A 160 -14.99 -7.67 -8.30
N LEU A 161 -14.78 -7.21 -9.55
CA LEU A 161 -15.22 -5.89 -9.98
C LEU A 161 -16.75 -5.76 -9.99
N GLY A 162 -17.47 -6.83 -10.34
CA GLY A 162 -18.93 -6.84 -10.42
C GLY A 162 -19.45 -5.72 -11.34
N ASP A 163 -20.41 -4.94 -10.84
CA ASP A 163 -21.05 -3.84 -11.57
C ASP A 163 -20.38 -2.47 -11.33
N GLN A 164 -19.17 -2.44 -10.76
CA GLN A 164 -18.46 -1.19 -10.51
C GLN A 164 -18.22 -0.43 -11.82
N VAL A 165 -18.53 0.87 -11.79
CA VAL A 165 -18.25 1.76 -12.92
C VAL A 165 -16.76 2.04 -12.99
N ILE A 166 -16.11 1.56 -14.06
CA ILE A 166 -14.69 1.78 -14.31
C ILE A 166 -14.50 3.14 -15.01
N PRO A 167 -13.77 4.10 -14.41
CA PRO A 167 -13.47 5.38 -15.05
C PRO A 167 -12.76 5.21 -16.39
N ALA A 168 -13.09 6.06 -17.36
CA ALA A 168 -12.59 5.93 -18.71
C ALA A 168 -11.05 6.08 -18.77
N ALA A 169 -10.47 6.99 -17.99
CA ALA A 169 -9.02 7.16 -17.93
C ALA A 169 -8.32 5.87 -17.47
N LEU A 170 -8.81 5.25 -16.39
CA LEU A 170 -8.28 3.98 -15.89
C LEU A 170 -8.44 2.86 -16.92
N LYS A 171 -9.64 2.68 -17.47
CA LYS A 171 -9.91 1.65 -18.47
C LYS A 171 -9.00 1.77 -19.69
N ASN A 172 -8.83 2.99 -20.19
CA ASN A 172 -8.04 3.26 -21.39
C ASN A 172 -6.55 3.04 -21.14
N GLU A 173 -6.00 3.47 -20.01
CA GLU A 173 -4.57 3.22 -19.71
C GLU A 173 -4.28 1.74 -19.45
N CYS A 174 -5.20 1.02 -18.79
CA CYS A 174 -5.06 -0.43 -18.64
C CYS A 174 -5.06 -1.14 -20.00
N ALA A 175 -5.98 -0.79 -20.91
CA ALA A 175 -6.05 -1.36 -22.26
C ALA A 175 -4.84 -1.00 -23.14
N GLN A 176 -4.26 0.18 -22.92
CA GLN A 176 -3.04 0.60 -23.61
C GLN A 176 -1.77 -0.08 -23.06
N THR A 177 -1.78 -0.50 -21.81
CA THR A 177 -0.62 -1.11 -21.13
C THR A 177 -0.57 -2.63 -21.31
N TYR A 178 -1.71 -3.29 -21.22
CA TYR A 178 -1.80 -4.75 -21.24
C TYR A 178 -2.59 -5.22 -22.46
N SER A 179 -2.04 -6.19 -23.19
CA SER A 179 -2.67 -6.72 -24.41
C SER A 179 -3.78 -7.74 -24.12
N ASP A 180 -3.69 -8.46 -23.00
CA ASP A 180 -4.67 -9.46 -22.62
C ASP A 180 -5.73 -8.91 -21.65
N GLU A 181 -6.97 -9.35 -21.86
CA GLU A 181 -8.14 -8.91 -21.08
C GLU A 181 -7.99 -9.19 -19.58
N LYS A 182 -7.36 -10.31 -19.21
CA LYS A 182 -7.15 -10.68 -17.80
C LYS A 182 -6.32 -9.61 -17.06
N ASN A 183 -5.19 -9.19 -17.64
CA ASN A 183 -4.34 -8.16 -17.04
C ASN A 183 -4.96 -6.76 -17.14
N GLN A 184 -5.76 -6.47 -18.18
CA GLN A 184 -6.53 -5.23 -18.24
C GLN A 184 -7.54 -5.11 -17.08
N ILE A 185 -8.26 -6.20 -16.79
CA ILE A 185 -9.24 -6.26 -15.69
C ILE A 185 -8.52 -6.18 -14.34
N LEU A 186 -7.40 -6.90 -14.17
CA LEU A 186 -6.59 -6.82 -12.96
C LEU A 186 -6.09 -5.39 -12.71
N CYS A 187 -5.57 -4.72 -13.75
CA CYS A 187 -5.17 -3.32 -13.69
C CYS A 187 -6.31 -2.39 -13.24
N GLN A 188 -7.52 -2.59 -13.76
CA GLN A 188 -8.69 -1.80 -13.37
C GLN A 188 -9.05 -2.02 -11.89
N ARG A 189 -9.03 -3.26 -11.41
CA ARG A 189 -9.29 -3.58 -10.01
C ARG A 189 -8.27 -2.94 -9.06
N MET A 190 -6.98 -3.03 -9.40
CA MET A 190 -5.91 -2.39 -8.62
C MET A 190 -6.05 -0.87 -8.59
N GLY A 191 -6.40 -0.24 -9.70
CA GLY A 191 -6.68 1.19 -9.76
C GLY A 191 -7.85 1.62 -8.85
N LEU A 192 -8.96 0.88 -8.88
CA LEU A 192 -10.11 1.16 -8.02
C LEU A 192 -9.83 0.93 -6.54
N ALA A 193 -9.02 -0.07 -6.20
CA ALA A 193 -8.52 -0.28 -4.84
C ALA A 193 -7.73 0.95 -4.34
N GLY A 194 -6.82 1.47 -5.17
CA GLY A 194 -6.08 2.70 -4.89
C GLY A 194 -6.98 3.94 -4.76
N ARG A 195 -8.05 4.05 -5.57
CA ARG A 195 -9.05 5.11 -5.43
C ARG A 195 -9.80 5.03 -4.10
N SER A 196 -10.16 3.83 -3.64
CA SER A 196 -10.80 3.64 -2.34
C SER A 196 -9.92 4.16 -1.18
N VAL A 197 -8.62 3.87 -1.21
CA VAL A 197 -7.65 4.41 -0.23
C VAL A 197 -7.53 5.93 -0.35
N SER A 198 -7.46 6.47 -1.58
CA SER A 198 -7.30 7.90 -1.82
C SER A 198 -8.53 8.72 -1.38
N LEU A 199 -9.73 8.19 -1.56
CA LEU A 199 -10.98 8.78 -1.07
C LEU A 199 -11.06 8.78 0.46
N MET A 200 -10.51 7.76 1.12
CA MET A 200 -10.38 7.75 2.58
C MET A 200 -9.44 8.87 3.04
N ILE A 201 -8.26 9.00 2.42
CA ILE A 201 -7.28 10.05 2.75
C ILE A 201 -7.87 11.44 2.52
N GLN A 202 -8.59 11.63 1.41
CA GLN A 202 -9.31 12.88 1.13
C GLN A 202 -10.26 13.27 2.29
N ASP A 203 -11.07 12.32 2.77
CA ASP A 203 -12.02 12.58 3.87
C ASP A 203 -11.32 12.89 5.19
N LEU A 204 -10.22 12.18 5.48
CA LEU A 204 -9.37 12.37 6.66
C LEU A 204 -8.69 13.74 6.66
N ASP A 205 -8.20 14.18 5.51
CA ASP A 205 -7.56 15.49 5.33
C ASP A 205 -8.59 16.63 5.23
N HIS A 206 -9.89 16.31 5.20
CA HIS A 206 -10.99 17.24 4.96
C HIS A 206 -10.85 18.02 3.64
N ASP A 207 -10.29 17.36 2.62
CA ASP A 207 -10.14 17.96 1.30
C ASP A 207 -11.48 17.92 0.54
N SER A 208 -11.86 19.07 0.01
CA SER A 208 -13.06 19.21 -0.84
C SER A 208 -12.86 18.69 -2.26
N ILE A 209 -11.62 18.45 -2.68
CA ILE A 209 -11.29 18.02 -4.03
C ILE A 209 -11.20 16.49 -4.07
N GLU A 210 -12.13 15.87 -4.79
CA GLU A 210 -12.12 14.42 -5.00
C GLU A 210 -10.95 14.01 -5.91
N PRO A 211 -10.13 13.02 -5.52
CA PRO A 211 -9.09 12.48 -6.38
C PRO A 211 -9.69 11.72 -7.58
N LYS A 212 -9.23 12.03 -8.79
CA LYS A 212 -9.73 11.46 -10.05
C LYS A 212 -8.58 10.99 -10.94
N PHE A 213 -8.83 9.94 -11.73
CA PHE A 213 -7.85 9.41 -12.68
C PHE A 213 -7.58 10.38 -13.84
N GLU A 214 -8.55 11.22 -14.16
CA GLU A 214 -8.49 12.20 -15.26
C GLU A 214 -7.67 13.44 -14.91
N THR A 215 -7.39 13.71 -13.63
CA THR A 215 -6.76 14.94 -13.16
C THR A 215 -5.56 14.66 -12.27
N PRO A 216 -4.40 14.27 -12.83
CA PRO A 216 -3.18 14.04 -12.06
C PRO A 216 -2.77 15.30 -11.26
N ASP A 217 -2.13 15.08 -10.12
CA ASP A 217 -1.57 16.15 -9.28
C ASP A 217 -0.50 16.92 -10.09
N PRO A 218 -0.67 18.24 -10.29
CA PRO A 218 0.27 19.03 -11.07
C PRO A 218 1.57 19.34 -10.33
N LEU A 219 1.68 19.02 -9.03
CA LEU A 219 2.86 19.28 -8.23
C LEU A 219 4.08 18.54 -8.81
N VAL A 220 5.18 19.27 -8.94
CA VAL A 220 6.49 18.71 -9.28
C VAL A 220 7.44 19.07 -8.14
N VAL A 221 7.79 18.07 -7.33
CA VAL A 221 8.69 18.28 -6.19
C VAL A 221 10.13 18.46 -6.65
N ARG A 222 10.91 19.24 -5.87
CA ARG A 222 12.36 19.44 -6.10
C ARG A 222 13.23 18.45 -5.32
N ALA A 223 12.64 17.76 -4.35
CA ALA A 223 13.26 16.72 -3.53
C ALA A 223 12.21 15.65 -3.24
N MET A 224 12.66 14.41 -2.98
CA MET A 224 11.77 13.31 -2.60
C MET A 224 10.90 13.68 -1.40
N ASN A 225 9.60 13.46 -1.52
CA ASN A 225 8.70 13.46 -0.37
C ASN A 225 8.67 12.05 0.24
N TYR A 226 9.28 11.89 1.41
CA TYR A 226 9.34 10.62 2.14
C TYR A 226 8.13 10.39 3.05
N LEU A 227 7.34 11.44 3.28
CA LEU A 227 6.15 11.46 4.12
C LEU A 227 4.90 11.33 3.24
N HIS A 228 3.74 11.66 3.80
CA HIS A 228 2.43 11.41 3.22
C HIS A 228 2.09 12.42 2.11
N PRO A 229 1.98 11.98 0.84
CA PRO A 229 1.44 12.83 -0.22
C PRO A 229 -0.08 13.04 -0.05
N TYR A 230 -0.61 14.12 -0.63
CA TYR A 230 -2.05 14.39 -0.67
C TYR A 230 -2.82 13.33 -1.46
N ALA A 231 -4.13 13.22 -1.20
CA ALA A 231 -5.01 12.20 -1.77
C ALA A 231 -4.89 12.00 -3.30
N GLN A 232 -4.83 13.08 -4.09
CA GLN A 232 -4.65 12.96 -5.55
C GLN A 232 -3.31 12.32 -5.91
N CYS A 233 -2.22 12.76 -5.28
CA CYS A 233 -0.90 12.19 -5.50
C CYS A 233 -0.80 10.71 -5.10
N ARG A 234 -1.53 10.29 -4.05
CA ARG A 234 -1.68 8.88 -3.66
C ARG A 234 -2.40 8.09 -4.77
N LEU A 235 -3.52 8.60 -5.29
CA LEU A 235 -4.25 7.97 -6.39
C LEU A 235 -3.38 7.81 -7.62
N ASP A 236 -2.68 8.87 -8.02
CA ASP A 236 -1.77 8.84 -9.15
C ASP A 236 -0.71 7.76 -8.95
N THR A 237 -0.25 7.56 -7.72
CA THR A 237 0.79 6.59 -7.41
C THR A 237 0.29 5.14 -7.52
N PHE A 238 -0.88 4.84 -6.97
CA PHE A 238 -1.53 3.53 -7.17
C PHE A 238 -1.85 3.28 -8.65
N PHE A 239 -2.32 4.31 -9.36
CA PHE A 239 -2.66 4.20 -10.77
C PHE A 239 -1.42 3.88 -11.61
N GLN A 240 -0.33 4.63 -11.41
CA GLN A 240 0.93 4.39 -12.10
C GLN A 240 1.52 3.01 -11.77
N GLY A 241 1.43 2.55 -10.52
CA GLY A 241 1.87 1.20 -10.17
C GLY A 241 1.06 0.11 -10.90
N ALA A 242 -0.26 0.27 -11.01
CA ALA A 242 -1.13 -0.65 -11.73
C ALA A 242 -0.83 -0.74 -13.24
N ILE A 243 -0.34 0.34 -13.86
CA ILE A 243 0.01 0.40 -15.29
C ILE A 243 1.52 0.26 -15.56
N CYS A 244 2.30 -0.24 -14.60
CA CYS A 244 3.69 -0.60 -14.87
C CYS A 244 3.80 -2.09 -15.25
N PRO A 245 4.23 -2.44 -16.48
CA PRO A 245 4.23 -3.82 -16.95
C PRO A 245 5.36 -4.68 -16.38
N VAL A 246 6.34 -4.11 -15.67
CA VAL A 246 7.44 -4.88 -15.05
C VAL A 246 6.88 -5.96 -14.15
N ALA A 247 7.30 -7.21 -14.39
CA ALA A 247 6.76 -8.40 -13.74
C ALA A 247 6.81 -8.30 -12.22
N GLU A 248 5.79 -8.85 -11.57
CA GLU A 248 5.65 -8.85 -10.11
C GLU A 248 6.72 -9.68 -9.39
N SER A 249 7.39 -10.59 -10.11
CA SER A 249 8.52 -11.38 -9.61
C SER A 249 9.87 -10.64 -9.63
N VAL A 250 9.94 -9.47 -10.27
CA VAL A 250 11.16 -8.63 -10.26
C VAL A 250 11.05 -7.70 -9.07
N GLU A 251 11.80 -8.00 -8.02
CA GLU A 251 11.81 -7.23 -6.77
C GLU A 251 12.42 -5.83 -6.96
N PHE A 252 12.02 -4.91 -6.08
CA PHE A 252 12.68 -3.61 -5.97
C PHE A 252 14.02 -3.76 -5.24
N GLU A 253 14.95 -2.84 -5.50
CA GLU A 253 16.20 -2.73 -4.74
C GLU A 253 16.14 -1.55 -3.77
N ASP A 254 16.93 -1.62 -2.70
CA ASP A 254 16.91 -0.63 -1.60
C ASP A 254 17.69 0.66 -1.92
N ASP A 255 18.47 0.69 -2.99
CA ASP A 255 19.33 1.81 -3.39
C ASP A 255 19.26 2.16 -4.90
N ASP A 256 18.52 1.40 -5.71
CA ASP A 256 18.34 1.67 -7.15
C ASP A 256 16.87 2.01 -7.48
N GLN A 257 16.66 3.19 -8.05
CA GLN A 257 15.36 3.64 -8.52
C GLN A 257 14.83 2.83 -9.72
N THR A 258 15.67 2.14 -10.47
CA THR A 258 15.28 1.50 -11.74
C THR A 258 14.83 0.06 -11.58
N LYS A 259 15.19 -0.60 -10.48
CA LYS A 259 15.02 -2.05 -10.31
C LYS A 259 13.61 -2.39 -9.88
N GLY A 260 13.02 -3.37 -10.57
CA GLY A 260 11.64 -3.78 -10.33
C GLY A 260 10.60 -2.70 -10.62
N ALA A 261 10.98 -1.57 -11.24
CA ALA A 261 10.17 -0.37 -11.40
C ALA A 261 10.11 0.08 -12.86
N CYS A 262 9.04 0.80 -13.25
CA CYS A 262 9.07 1.62 -14.44
C CYS A 262 9.85 2.90 -14.15
N HIS A 263 10.76 3.27 -15.06
CA HIS A 263 11.62 4.41 -14.85
C HIS A 263 12.03 5.09 -16.16
N VAL A 264 12.07 6.43 -16.15
CA VAL A 264 12.41 7.24 -17.34
C VAL A 264 13.78 6.90 -17.94
N LYS A 265 14.76 6.50 -17.10
CA LYS A 265 16.09 6.06 -17.55
C LYS A 265 16.07 4.77 -18.38
N LEU A 266 15.04 3.95 -18.20
CA LEU A 266 14.84 2.71 -18.96
C LEU A 266 14.07 2.95 -20.27
N GLY A 267 13.68 4.20 -20.55
CA GLY A 267 12.85 4.56 -21.70
C GLY A 267 11.35 4.40 -21.45
N ASP A 268 10.95 4.07 -20.22
CA ASP A 268 9.53 3.94 -19.89
C ASP A 268 8.80 5.28 -19.98
N THR A 269 7.60 5.23 -20.55
CA THR A 269 6.70 6.39 -20.68
C THR A 269 5.39 6.22 -19.91
N ARG A 270 5.13 5.01 -19.38
CA ARG A 270 3.97 4.67 -18.53
C ARG A 270 4.43 4.02 -17.24
N GLY A 271 3.54 4.03 -16.25
CA GLY A 271 3.79 3.46 -14.93
C GLY A 271 4.88 4.16 -14.12
N LEU A 272 5.30 5.35 -14.52
CA LEU A 272 6.30 6.13 -13.81
C LEU A 272 5.76 6.62 -12.47
N ARG A 273 6.58 6.55 -11.41
CA ARG A 273 6.26 7.16 -10.12
C ARG A 273 5.96 8.66 -10.26
N PRO A 274 4.84 9.16 -9.70
CA PRO A 274 4.41 10.55 -9.87
C PRO A 274 5.39 11.61 -9.36
N LYS A 275 5.49 12.71 -10.10
CA LYS A 275 6.34 13.87 -9.77
C LYS A 275 5.87 14.67 -8.56
N CYS A 276 4.66 14.43 -8.07
CA CYS A 276 4.12 15.07 -6.87
C CYS A 276 4.78 14.56 -5.57
N TRP A 277 5.56 13.48 -5.64
CA TRP A 277 6.37 13.00 -4.51
C TRP A 277 7.76 12.47 -4.91
N PHE A 278 7.94 12.02 -6.16
CA PHE A 278 9.15 11.35 -6.62
C PHE A 278 10.03 12.26 -7.48
N VAL A 279 11.35 12.23 -7.23
CA VAL A 279 12.38 12.88 -8.05
C VAL A 279 13.30 11.81 -8.64
N SER A 280 13.24 11.62 -9.95
CA SER A 280 14.18 10.74 -10.64
C SER A 280 15.61 11.27 -10.48
N SER A 281 16.53 10.45 -9.95
CA SER A 281 17.95 10.78 -9.96
C SER A 281 18.46 10.69 -11.40
N HIS A 282 19.34 11.61 -11.79
CA HIS A 282 20.05 11.56 -13.08
C HIS A 282 21.07 10.42 -13.15
#